data_AF-A0A944U0Z3-F1
#
_entry.id   AF-A0A944U0Z3-F1
#
_cell.length_a   1.000
_cell.length_b   1.000
_cell.length_c   1.000
_cell.angle_alpha   90.00
_cell.angle_beta   90.00
_cell.angle_gamma   90.00
#
_symmetry.space_group_name_H-M   'P 1'
#
loop_
_entity.id
_entity.type
_entity.pdbx_description
1 polymer ?
#
loop_
_entity_poly.entity_id
_entity_poly.type
_entity_poly.pdbx_seq_one_letter_code
_entity_poly.pdbx_strand_id
1 'polypeptide(L)'
;MHSNDKGTAADPSVLFAEYFSEKGLDVFLERWESINDPTNLSLSIESPVKIESKQSLLITHEGGRATGSLLYRRLPSRLQQVFARWYVCIDSDCWPIHHFGTHPGGGRNF
;
A
#
# COMPACT_ATOMS: atom_id res chain seq x y z
N MET A 1 -6.29 -11.36 -0.95
CA MET A 1 -7.24 -10.71 -1.85
C MET A 1 -8.62 -11.13 -1.38
N HIS A 2 -9.57 -10.20 -1.28
CA HIS A 2 -10.95 -10.54 -0.92
C HIS A 2 -11.61 -11.26 -2.09
N SER A 3 -12.54 -12.17 -1.84
CA SER A 3 -13.16 -13.01 -2.89
C SER A 3 -13.76 -12.16 -4.02
N ASN A 4 -14.37 -11.03 -3.66
CA ASN A 4 -14.97 -10.08 -4.61
C ASN A 4 -13.95 -9.25 -5.42
N ASP A 5 -12.64 -9.39 -5.15
CA ASP A 5 -11.58 -8.62 -5.82
C ASP A 5 -10.87 -9.45 -6.88
N LYS A 6 -11.28 -10.71 -7.05
CA LYS A 6 -10.69 -11.61 -8.03
C LYS A 6 -10.94 -11.12 -9.44
N GLY A 7 -9.84 -10.93 -10.19
CA GLY A 7 -9.88 -10.46 -11.57
C GLY A 7 -10.09 -8.96 -11.73
N THR A 8 -10.27 -8.19 -10.66
CA THR A 8 -10.53 -6.75 -10.80
C THR A 8 -9.35 -5.99 -11.39
N ALA A 9 -8.10 -6.43 -11.17
CA ALA A 9 -6.93 -5.79 -11.76
C ALA A 9 -6.88 -5.83 -13.29
N ALA A 10 -7.65 -6.71 -13.93
CA ALA A 10 -7.77 -6.75 -15.39
C ALA A 10 -8.86 -5.81 -15.93
N ASP A 11 -9.69 -5.22 -15.06
CA ASP A 11 -10.70 -4.26 -15.49
C ASP A 11 -10.04 -2.96 -15.97
N PRO A 12 -10.40 -2.43 -17.15
CA PRO A 12 -9.78 -1.23 -17.70
C PRO A 12 -10.00 0.03 -16.84
N SER A 13 -10.97 0.02 -15.93
CA SER A 13 -11.25 1.11 -14.99
C SER A 13 -10.35 1.09 -13.76
N VAL A 14 -9.63 -0.02 -13.52
CA VAL A 14 -8.70 -0.13 -12.40
C VAL A 14 -7.38 0.53 -12.75
N LEU A 15 -7.10 1.64 -12.07
CA LEU A 15 -5.90 2.45 -12.29
C LEU A 15 -4.64 1.81 -11.70
N PHE A 16 -4.80 1.07 -10.61
CA PHE A 16 -3.74 0.39 -9.89
C PHE A 16 -4.33 -0.69 -8.99
N ALA A 17 -3.67 -1.84 -8.95
CA ALA A 17 -3.96 -2.92 -8.01
C ALA A 17 -2.65 -3.52 -7.51
N GLU A 18 -2.59 -3.81 -6.22
CA GLU A 18 -1.49 -4.51 -5.58
C GLU A 18 -2.07 -5.64 -4.72
N TYR A 19 -1.52 -6.83 -4.89
CA TYR A 19 -1.95 -8.03 -4.18
C TYR A 19 -0.81 -8.68 -3.37
N PHE A 20 0.39 -8.12 -3.50
CA PHE A 20 1.63 -8.61 -2.92
C PHE A 20 1.89 -10.05 -3.34
N SER A 21 1.76 -10.39 -4.63
CA SER A 21 1.96 -11.77 -5.10
C SER A 21 3.41 -12.08 -5.47
N GLU A 22 4.28 -11.07 -5.49
CA GLU A 22 5.66 -11.18 -5.90
C GLU A 22 6.54 -11.83 -4.84
N LYS A 23 7.63 -12.49 -5.27
CA LYS A 23 8.54 -13.21 -4.36
C LYS A 23 9.47 -12.31 -3.54
N GLY A 24 9.51 -11.01 -3.81
CA GLY A 24 10.48 -10.09 -3.22
C GLY A 24 9.93 -8.68 -3.04
N LEU A 25 10.41 -8.01 -1.99
CA LEU A 25 10.06 -6.62 -1.68
C LEU A 25 10.60 -5.68 -2.78
N ASP A 26 11.77 -5.97 -3.32
CA ASP A 26 12.41 -5.25 -4.42
C ASP A 26 11.49 -5.11 -5.64
N VAL A 27 10.88 -6.21 -6.10
CA VAL A 27 9.95 -6.22 -7.23
C VAL A 27 8.70 -5.37 -6.96
N PHE A 28 8.23 -5.36 -5.71
CA PHE A 28 7.13 -4.49 -5.30
C PHE A 28 7.54 -3.01 -5.34
N LEU A 29 8.73 -2.68 -4.82
CA LEU A 29 9.23 -1.32 -4.71
C LEU A 29 9.49 -0.67 -6.08
N GLU A 30 9.87 -1.44 -7.10
CA GLU A 30 10.02 -0.94 -8.48
C GLU A 30 8.74 -0.32 -9.08
N ARG A 31 7.57 -0.63 -8.53
CA ARG A 31 6.27 -0.10 -8.98
C ARG A 31 5.99 1.32 -8.47
N TRP A 32 6.86 1.86 -7.62
CA TRP A 32 6.71 3.16 -6.97
C TRP A 32 7.81 4.12 -7.45
N GLU A 33 7.43 5.37 -7.70
CA GLU A 33 8.33 6.42 -8.21
C GLU A 33 9.19 7.02 -7.09
N SER A 34 8.67 7.05 -5.86
CA SER A 34 9.41 7.55 -4.71
C SER A 34 9.04 6.76 -3.48
N ILE A 35 10.06 6.41 -2.71
CA ILE A 35 9.95 5.62 -1.49
C ILE A 35 10.73 6.37 -0.42
N ASN A 36 10.07 6.65 0.70
CA ASN A 36 10.70 7.18 1.90
C ASN A 36 10.82 6.07 2.95
N ASP A 37 11.97 6.01 3.62
CA ASP A 37 12.28 5.04 4.67
C ASP A 37 11.98 3.56 4.28
N PRO A 38 12.58 3.04 3.18
CA PRO A 38 12.32 1.68 2.71
C PRO A 38 12.73 0.60 3.71
N THR A 39 13.59 0.90 4.68
CA THR A 39 13.98 -0.01 5.76
C THR A 39 12.82 -0.37 6.69
N ASN A 40 11.76 0.44 6.71
CA ASN A 40 10.55 0.18 7.50
C ASN A 40 9.53 -0.68 6.73
N LEU A 41 9.85 -1.11 5.52
CA LEU A 41 8.99 -1.95 4.68
C LEU A 41 9.48 -3.40 4.69
N SER A 42 8.55 -4.33 4.86
CA SER A 42 8.82 -5.76 4.71
C SER A 42 7.58 -6.50 4.20
N LEU A 43 7.77 -7.71 3.67
CA LEU A 43 6.66 -8.59 3.35
C LEU A 43 6.33 -9.44 4.58
N SER A 44 5.05 -9.53 4.92
CA SER A 44 4.55 -10.37 6.01
C SER A 44 3.66 -11.47 5.47
N ILE A 45 3.75 -12.68 6.04
CA ILE A 45 2.82 -13.78 5.74
C ILE A 45 1.43 -13.54 6.36
N GLU A 46 1.32 -12.59 7.29
CA GLU A 46 0.04 -12.18 7.82
C GLU A 46 -0.72 -11.37 6.78
N SER A 47 -2.04 -11.55 6.72
CA SER A 47 -2.88 -10.79 5.83
C SER A 47 -4.22 -10.50 6.47
N PRO A 48 -4.74 -9.26 6.37
CA PRO A 48 -6.12 -8.95 6.77
C PRO A 48 -7.15 -9.79 6.01
N VAL A 49 -6.76 -10.35 4.85
CA VAL A 49 -7.65 -11.14 4.01
C VAL A 49 -7.07 -12.52 3.74
N LYS A 50 -7.46 -13.47 4.58
CA LYS A 50 -6.95 -14.86 4.60
C LYS A 50 -7.34 -15.74 3.41
N ILE A 51 -8.23 -15.28 2.54
CA ILE A 51 -8.86 -16.15 1.52
C ILE A 51 -7.90 -16.45 0.37
N GLU A 52 -7.17 -15.46 -0.16
CA GLU A 52 -6.25 -15.70 -1.30
C GLU A 52 -4.90 -14.95 -1.24
N SER A 53 -4.71 -13.93 -0.38
CA SER A 53 -3.38 -13.30 -0.29
C SER A 53 -2.50 -14.14 0.62
N LYS A 54 -1.35 -14.58 0.10
CA LYS A 54 -0.34 -15.30 0.89
C LYS A 54 0.56 -14.38 1.71
N GLN A 55 0.54 -13.08 1.40
CA GLN A 55 1.34 -12.07 2.09
C GLN A 55 0.69 -10.68 1.99
N SER A 56 1.22 -9.76 2.77
CA SER A 56 0.89 -8.33 2.77
C SER A 56 2.15 -7.49 2.94
N LEU A 57 2.04 -6.18 2.74
CA LEU A 57 3.09 -5.23 3.13
C LEU A 57 2.94 -4.88 4.61
N LEU A 58 4.01 -5.12 5.37
CA LEU A 58 4.18 -4.61 6.73
C LEU A 58 4.93 -3.28 6.66
N ILE A 59 4.37 -2.28 7.34
CA ILE A 59 4.98 -0.97 7.54
C ILE A 59 5.24 -0.82 9.03
N THR A 60 6.51 -0.80 9.43
CA THR A 60 6.92 -0.66 10.84
C THR A 60 6.87 0.81 11.26
N HIS A 61 6.14 1.09 12.33
CA HIS A 61 6.04 2.41 12.95
C HIS A 61 6.45 2.33 14.42
N GLU A 62 7.66 2.82 14.73
CA GLU A 62 8.19 2.91 16.09
C GLU A 62 8.16 4.37 16.58
N GLY A 63 7.38 4.63 17.63
CA GLY A 63 7.26 5.97 18.21
C GLY A 63 8.61 6.60 18.58
N GLY A 64 8.87 7.81 18.07
CA GLY A 64 10.11 8.54 18.32
C GLY A 64 11.33 8.05 17.52
N ARG A 65 11.18 7.04 16.66
CA ARG A 65 12.27 6.51 15.81
C ARG A 65 11.94 6.52 14.32
N ALA A 66 10.70 6.20 13.96
CA ALA A 66 10.23 6.14 12.59
C ALA A 66 8.83 6.73 12.48
N THR A 67 8.50 7.31 11.33
CA THR A 67 7.14 7.80 11.04
C THR A 67 6.37 6.86 10.10
N GLY A 68 6.87 5.63 9.94
CA GLY A 68 6.39 4.65 8.98
C GLY A 68 7.20 4.72 7.68
N SER A 69 6.52 4.62 6.54
CA SER A 69 7.10 4.76 5.21
C SER A 69 6.07 5.39 4.27
N LEU A 70 6.55 6.10 3.25
CA LEU A 70 5.71 6.72 2.24
C LEU A 70 6.04 6.15 0.86
N LEU A 71 5.00 5.68 0.18
CA LEU A 71 5.06 5.15 -1.17
C LEU A 71 4.29 6.08 -2.11
N TYR A 72 4.98 6.61 -3.12
CA TYR A 72 4.40 7.52 -4.09
C TYR A 72 4.52 6.98 -5.52
N ARG A 73 3.42 7.09 -6.26
CA ARG A 73 3.37 6.86 -7.71
C ARG A 73 2.37 7.82 -8.34
N ARG A 74 2.59 8.19 -9.60
CA ARG A 74 1.64 8.99 -10.35
C ARG A 74 0.51 8.11 -10.89
N LEU A 75 -0.72 8.62 -10.82
CA LEU A 75 -1.88 8.08 -11.54
C LEU A 75 -2.05 8.82 -12.88
N PRO A 76 -2.79 8.25 -13.85
CA PRO A 76 -3.11 8.96 -15.09
C PRO A 76 -3.69 10.35 -14.85
N SER A 77 -3.35 11.30 -15.72
CA SER A 77 -3.84 12.68 -15.60
C SER A 77 -5.33 12.79 -15.94
N ARG A 78 -5.98 13.87 -15.48
CA ARG A 78 -7.38 14.25 -15.81
C ARG A 78 -8.46 13.32 -15.26
N LEU A 79 -8.18 12.63 -14.17
CA LEU A 79 -9.19 11.87 -13.42
C LEU A 79 -10.08 12.84 -12.64
N GLN A 80 -11.41 12.72 -12.82
CA GLN A 80 -12.38 13.54 -12.08
C GLN A 80 -12.75 12.94 -10.72
N GLN A 81 -12.77 11.60 -10.65
CA GLN A 81 -13.10 10.85 -9.46
C GLN A 81 -12.26 9.58 -9.42
N VAL A 82 -11.77 9.25 -8.23
CA VAL A 82 -11.09 7.99 -7.98
C VAL A 82 -11.67 7.36 -6.73
N PHE A 83 -11.76 6.04 -6.74
CA PHE A 83 -12.09 5.25 -5.57
C PHE A 83 -10.83 4.52 -5.15
N ALA A 84 -10.56 4.52 -3.85
CA ALA A 84 -9.45 3.79 -3.29
C ALA A 84 -9.98 2.83 -2.24
N ARG A 85 -9.43 1.62 -2.24
CA ARG A 85 -9.75 0.57 -1.29
C ARG A 85 -8.48 -0.18 -0.96
N TRP A 86 -8.29 -0.44 0.31
CA TRP A 86 -7.22 -1.27 0.84
C TRP A 86 -7.75 -2.01 2.07
N TYR A 87 -7.08 -3.12 2.40
CA TYR A 87 -7.34 -3.86 3.62
C TYR A 87 -6.16 -3.65 4.55
N VAL A 88 -6.43 -3.38 5.83
CA VAL A 88 -5.41 -3.09 6.83
C VAL A 88 -5.67 -3.90 8.09
N CYS A 89 -4.59 -4.42 8.66
CA CYS A 89 -4.52 -4.80 10.07
C CYS A 89 -3.63 -3.77 10.76
N ILE A 90 -4.08 -3.26 11.91
CA ILE A 90 -3.27 -2.45 12.80
C ILE A 90 -2.90 -3.35 13.97
N ASP A 91 -1.60 -3.56 14.16
CA ASP A 91 -1.10 -4.34 15.28
C ASP A 91 -1.52 -3.69 16.61
N SER A 92 -1.87 -4.49 17.62
CA SER A 92 -2.26 -3.98 18.94
C SER A 92 -1.14 -3.21 19.63
N ASP A 93 0.12 -3.52 19.29
CA ASP A 93 1.31 -2.87 19.82
C ASP A 93 1.79 -1.70 18.93
N CYS A 94 1.04 -1.36 17.87
CA CYS A 94 1.38 -0.24 17.00
C CYS A 94 1.31 1.10 17.75
N TRP A 95 2.38 1.89 17.66
CA TRP A 95 2.38 3.24 18.22
C TRP A 95 1.30 4.12 17.56
N PRO A 96 0.64 5.04 18.30
CA PRO A 96 -0.45 5.87 17.77
C PRO A 96 -0.15 6.49 16.41
N ILE A 97 -1.04 6.24 15.46
CA ILE A 97 -0.91 6.69 14.08
C ILE A 97 -1.62 8.03 13.92
N HIS A 98 -0.88 9.09 13.53
CA HIS A 98 -1.44 10.43 13.30
C HIS A 98 -2.00 10.60 11.88
N HIS A 99 -1.38 9.99 10.88
CA HIS A 99 -1.84 9.96 9.49
C HIS A 99 -1.81 8.54 8.94
N PHE A 100 -2.94 8.10 8.37
CA PHE A 100 -3.08 6.76 7.82
C PHE A 100 -3.94 6.79 6.55
N GLY A 101 -3.47 6.12 5.51
CA GLY A 101 -4.22 5.92 4.26
C GLY A 101 -3.60 6.59 3.04
N THR A 102 -4.28 6.44 1.91
CA THR A 102 -3.89 7.08 0.65
C THR A 102 -4.21 8.57 0.67
N HIS A 103 -3.37 9.36 0.01
CA HIS A 103 -3.57 10.80 -0.15
C HIS A 103 -3.69 11.13 -1.66
N PRO A 104 -4.88 10.96 -2.27
CA PRO A 104 -5.09 11.24 -3.68
C PRO A 104 -4.95 12.74 -3.95
N GLY A 105 -4.28 13.10 -5.05
CA GLY A 105 -4.11 14.50 -5.44
C GLY A 105 -2.93 15.21 -4.78
N GLY A 106 -1.96 14.44 -4.25
CA GLY A 106 -0.73 14.88 -3.59
C GLY A 106 -0.32 16.33 -3.89
N GLY A 107 -0.23 17.15 -2.85
CA GLY A 107 0.23 18.53 -2.97
C GLY A 107 1.59 18.55 -3.65
N ARG A 108 1.68 19.26 -4.78
CA ARG A 108 2.98 19.60 -5.35
C ARG A 108 3.70 20.48 -4.31
N ASN A 109 4.70 19.93 -3.64
CA ASN A 109 5.73 20.78 -3.08
C ASN A 109 6.67 21.09 -4.25
N PHE A 110 6.49 22.26 -4.85
CA PHE A 110 7.54 22.93 -5.62
C PHE A 110 8.55 23.55 -4.66
#